data_AF-A0A953FGR8-F1
#
_entry.id   AF-A0A953FGR8-F1
#
_cell.length_a   1.000
_cell.length_b   1.000
_cell.length_c   1.000
_cell.angle_alpha   90.00
_cell.angle_beta   90.00
_cell.angle_gamma   90.00
#
_symmetry.space_group_name_H-M   'P 1'
#
loop_
_entity.id
_entity.type
_entity.pdbx_description
1 polymer ?
#
loop_
_entity_poly.entity_id
_entity_poly.type
_entity_poly.pdbx_seq_one_letter_code
_entity_poly.pdbx_strand_id
1 'polypeptide(L)'
;MMRLFRAVFMFAVLLTLPLVAHAQDGDGGGNSAGISRKQQERNLAKKERKDKKSLAKEEKRLLKQHRQHQDKATRKRMKRNKRSSDRNGPRGHRDPFLQRLFRKH
;
A
#
# COMPACT_ATOMS: atom_id res chain seq x y z
N MET A 1 40.19 -42.29 -24.65
CA MET A 1 40.25 -41.99 -23.20
C MET A 1 39.97 -40.53 -22.87
N MET A 2 40.82 -39.57 -23.31
CA MET A 2 40.70 -38.14 -22.92
C MET A 2 39.40 -37.43 -23.35
N ARG A 3 38.79 -37.82 -24.49
CA ARG A 3 37.52 -37.25 -24.97
C ARG A 3 36.30 -37.70 -24.15
N LEU A 4 36.28 -38.96 -23.71
CA LEU A 4 35.24 -39.49 -22.83
C LEU A 4 35.34 -38.86 -21.44
N PHE A 5 36.56 -38.70 -20.91
CA PHE A 5 36.77 -38.03 -19.63
C PHE A 5 36.29 -36.57 -19.65
N ARG A 6 36.53 -35.86 -20.75
CA ARG A 6 36.02 -34.50 -20.95
C ARG A 6 34.49 -34.44 -21.04
N ALA A 7 33.87 -35.39 -21.74
CA ALA A 7 32.42 -35.46 -21.85
C ALA A 7 31.77 -35.76 -20.49
N VAL A 8 32.31 -36.71 -19.73
CA VAL A 8 31.83 -37.06 -18.38
C VAL A 8 32.02 -35.88 -17.41
N PHE A 9 33.16 -35.20 -17.46
CA PHE A 9 33.41 -34.02 -16.64
C PHE A 9 32.45 -32.87 -16.97
N MET A 10 32.21 -32.58 -18.24
CA MET A 10 31.24 -31.57 -18.67
C MET A 10 29.80 -31.93 -18.22
N PHE A 11 29.43 -33.20 -18.30
CA PHE A 11 28.12 -33.67 -17.86
C PHE A 11 27.95 -33.55 -16.33
N ALA A 12 29.00 -33.87 -15.57
CA ALA A 12 29.02 -33.70 -14.12
C ALA A 12 28.88 -32.23 -13.72
N VAL A 13 29.57 -31.31 -14.41
CA VAL A 13 29.40 -29.86 -14.19
C VAL A 13 27.96 -29.42 -14.47
N LEU A 14 27.38 -29.87 -15.58
CA LEU A 14 26.01 -29.49 -15.97
C LEU A 14 24.95 -29.92 -14.93
N LEU A 15 25.14 -31.10 -14.31
CA LEU A 15 24.28 -31.63 -13.25
C LEU A 15 24.37 -30.87 -11.93
N THR A 16 25.46 -30.15 -11.68
CA THR A 16 25.66 -29.36 -10.45
C THR A 16 25.12 -27.93 -10.53
N LEU A 17 24.87 -27.40 -11.73
CA LEU A 17 24.34 -26.05 -11.93
C LEU A 17 22.96 -25.79 -11.29
N PRO A 18 21.97 -26.71 -11.33
CA PRO A 18 20.67 -26.49 -10.70
C PRO A 18 20.75 -26.45 -9.16
N LEU A 19 21.71 -27.18 -8.57
CA LEU A 19 21.92 -27.21 -7.11
C LEU A 19 22.49 -25.88 -6.60
N VAL A 20 23.36 -25.24 -7.39
CA VAL A 20 23.89 -23.91 -7.06
C VAL A 20 22.85 -22.82 -7.33
N ALA A 21 22.05 -22.95 -8.40
CA ALA A 21 20.95 -22.03 -8.68
C ALA A 21 19.88 -22.06 -7.56
N HIS A 22 19.49 -23.24 -7.08
CA HIS A 22 18.57 -23.36 -5.93
C HIS A 22 19.16 -22.91 -4.59
N ALA A 23 20.50 -22.86 -4.46
CA ALA A 23 21.18 -22.29 -3.30
C ALA A 23 21.28 -20.75 -3.36
N GLN A 24 21.29 -20.15 -4.57
CA GLN A 24 21.35 -18.70 -4.79
C GLN A 24 19.98 -18.05 -4.95
N ASP A 25 18.95 -18.78 -5.40
CA ASP A 25 17.54 -18.35 -5.22
C ASP A 25 17.12 -18.40 -3.73
N GLY A 26 18.01 -18.90 -2.87
CA GLY A 26 18.00 -18.70 -1.41
C GLY A 26 18.69 -17.41 -0.94
N ASP A 27 18.99 -16.45 -1.82
CA ASP A 27 19.61 -15.19 -1.41
C ASP A 27 18.66 -14.34 -0.54
N GLY A 28 19.13 -14.04 0.67
CA GLY A 28 18.53 -13.11 1.61
C GLY A 28 18.07 -13.70 2.95
N GLY A 29 18.10 -15.02 3.12
CA GLY A 29 17.61 -15.73 4.31
C GLY A 29 18.63 -15.93 5.43
N GLY A 30 19.46 -14.94 5.74
CA GLY A 30 20.32 -15.00 6.93
C GLY A 30 19.49 -14.95 8.20
N ASN A 31 19.00 -16.11 8.67
CA ASN A 31 18.64 -16.48 10.05
C ASN A 31 17.87 -17.80 10.00
N SER A 32 18.58 -18.92 9.97
CA SER A 32 18.07 -20.27 10.28
C SER A 32 17.75 -20.42 11.78
N ALA A 33 17.06 -19.44 12.33
CA ALA A 33 16.29 -19.52 13.57
C ALA A 33 14.97 -18.82 13.21
N GLY A 34 13.91 -19.60 12.99
CA GLY A 34 12.62 -19.09 12.54
C GLY A 34 12.24 -17.82 13.30
N ILE A 35 11.97 -16.74 12.55
CA ILE A 35 11.67 -15.42 13.11
C ILE A 35 10.64 -15.59 14.24
N SER A 36 11.05 -15.28 15.47
CA SER A 36 10.17 -15.32 16.64
C SER A 36 8.85 -14.60 16.34
N ARG A 37 7.70 -15.13 16.79
CA ARG A 37 6.37 -14.50 16.62
C ARG A 37 6.40 -13.00 16.92
N LYS A 38 7.11 -12.61 17.99
CA LYS A 38 7.28 -11.21 18.41
C LYS A 38 8.00 -10.34 17.38
N GLN A 39 8.92 -10.91 16.62
CA GLN A 39 9.66 -10.21 15.56
C GLN A 39 8.88 -10.18 14.25
N GLN A 40 8.08 -11.20 13.95
CA GLN A 40 7.10 -11.17 12.85
C GLN A 40 6.05 -10.08 13.08
N GLU A 41 5.45 -10.01 14.26
CA GLU A 41 4.48 -8.96 14.64
C GLU A 41 5.09 -7.56 14.53
N ARG A 42 6.32 -7.36 15.02
CA ARG A 42 7.02 -6.07 14.88
C ARG A 42 7.25 -5.69 13.43
N ASN A 43 7.56 -6.65 12.56
CA ASN A 43 7.78 -6.41 11.14
C ASN A 43 6.46 -6.09 10.43
N LEU A 44 5.36 -6.78 10.75
CA LEU A 44 4.03 -6.47 10.25
C LEU A 44 3.58 -5.07 10.68
N ALA A 45 3.72 -4.73 11.96
CA ALA A 45 3.39 -3.40 12.47
C ALA A 45 4.23 -2.28 11.82
N LYS A 46 5.52 -2.55 11.52
CA LYS A 46 6.37 -1.61 10.79
C LYS A 46 5.94 -1.47 9.32
N LYS A 47 5.54 -2.56 8.66
CA LYS A 47 5.00 -2.55 7.29
C LYS A 47 3.72 -1.73 7.24
N GLU A 48 2.74 -2.03 8.09
CA GLU A 48 1.48 -1.27 8.15
C GLU A 48 1.69 0.23 8.38
N ARG A 49 2.62 0.61 9.27
CA ARG A 49 2.95 2.01 9.51
C ARG A 49 3.58 2.67 8.28
N LYS A 50 4.42 1.95 7.53
CA LYS A 50 5.03 2.44 6.30
C LYS A 50 3.98 2.56 5.19
N ASP A 51 3.11 1.57 5.07
CA ASP A 51 2.04 1.52 4.06
C ASP A 51 1.02 2.62 4.31
N LYS A 52 0.59 2.85 5.55
CA LYS A 52 -0.27 4.00 5.89
C LYS A 52 0.40 5.34 5.53
N LYS A 53 1.72 5.44 5.73
CA LYS A 53 2.47 6.66 5.39
C LYS A 53 2.67 6.84 3.88
N SER A 54 2.89 5.76 3.12
CA SER A 54 3.02 5.83 1.66
C SER A 54 1.68 6.18 1.03
N LEU A 55 0.59 5.51 1.43
CA LEU A 55 -0.77 5.81 0.98
C LEU A 55 -1.13 7.28 1.23
N ALA A 56 -0.90 7.79 2.44
CA ALA A 56 -1.17 9.21 2.74
C ALA A 56 -0.31 10.20 1.91
N LYS A 57 0.90 9.80 1.48
CA LYS A 57 1.73 10.62 0.59
C LYS A 57 1.23 10.55 -0.85
N GLU A 58 0.82 9.38 -1.32
CA GLU A 58 0.26 9.17 -2.65
C GLU A 58 -1.05 9.91 -2.82
N GLU A 59 -1.97 9.83 -1.85
CA GLU A 59 -3.21 10.62 -1.84
C GLU A 59 -2.93 12.12 -1.96
N LYS A 60 -1.97 12.64 -1.19
CA LYS A 60 -1.57 14.05 -1.28
C LYS A 60 -1.01 14.42 -2.66
N ARG A 61 -0.22 13.53 -3.26
CA ARG A 61 0.33 13.72 -4.62
C ARG A 61 -0.79 13.73 -5.66
N LEU A 62 -1.70 12.75 -5.62
CA LEU A 62 -2.85 12.65 -6.51
C LEU A 62 -3.77 13.88 -6.37
N LEU A 63 -4.06 14.32 -5.14
CA LEU A 63 -4.83 15.54 -4.90
C LEU A 63 -4.15 16.79 -5.47
N LYS A 64 -2.82 16.86 -5.40
CA LYS A 64 -2.05 17.99 -5.97
C LYS A 64 -2.11 17.97 -7.50
N GLN A 65 -1.89 16.81 -8.12
CA GLN A 65 -2.00 16.64 -9.58
C GLN A 65 -3.41 16.97 -10.07
N HIS A 66 -4.43 16.41 -9.42
CA HIS A 66 -5.82 16.70 -9.75
C HIS A 66 -6.15 18.20 -9.68
N ARG A 67 -5.63 18.92 -8.67
CA ARG A 67 -5.80 20.37 -8.57
C ARG A 67 -5.03 21.16 -9.63
N GLN A 68 -3.89 20.65 -10.11
CA GLN A 68 -3.10 21.30 -11.16
C GLN A 68 -3.80 21.22 -12.52
N HIS A 69 -4.43 20.08 -12.83
CA HIS A 69 -5.19 19.89 -14.08
C HIS A 69 -6.53 20.64 -14.12
N GLN A 70 -7.01 21.14 -12.99
CA GLN A 70 -8.28 21.86 -12.92
C GLN A 70 -8.15 23.36 -13.14
N ASP A 71 -9.06 23.88 -13.95
CA ASP A 71 -9.28 25.31 -14.10
C ASP A 71 -9.66 26.02 -12.79
N LYS A 72 -9.35 27.31 -12.74
CA LYS A 72 -9.66 28.19 -11.59
C LYS A 72 -11.17 28.22 -11.30
N ALA A 73 -12.02 28.17 -12.33
CA ALA A 73 -13.48 28.16 -12.19
C ALA A 73 -13.96 26.89 -11.46
N THR A 74 -13.49 25.73 -11.91
CA THR A 74 -13.76 24.42 -11.30
C THR A 74 -13.32 24.38 -9.85
N ARG A 75 -12.10 24.88 -9.56
CA ARG A 75 -11.58 24.95 -8.18
C ARG A 75 -12.46 25.81 -7.27
N LYS A 76 -12.93 26.96 -7.74
CA LYS A 76 -13.85 27.84 -7.00
C LYS A 76 -15.21 27.16 -6.75
N ARG A 77 -15.76 26.45 -7.74
CA ARG A 77 -17.02 25.71 -7.63
C ARG A 77 -16.92 24.61 -6.57
N MET A 78 -15.88 23.77 -6.63
CA MET A 78 -15.66 22.72 -5.63
C MET A 78 -15.48 23.30 -4.22
N LYS A 79 -14.76 24.42 -4.06
CA LYS A 79 -14.61 25.09 -2.76
C LYS A 79 -15.96 25.58 -2.20
N ARG A 80 -16.83 26.13 -3.05
CA ARG A 80 -18.19 26.54 -2.65
C ARG A 80 -19.03 25.34 -2.23
N ASN A 81 -19.04 24.27 -3.03
CA ASN A 81 -19.78 23.05 -2.70
C ASN A 81 -19.29 22.43 -1.38
N LYS A 82 -17.97 22.35 -1.18
CA LYS A 82 -17.40 21.86 0.09
C LYS A 82 -17.87 22.72 1.28
N ARG A 83 -17.78 24.05 1.18
CA ARG A 83 -18.26 24.95 2.25
C ARG A 83 -19.76 24.80 2.52
N SER A 84 -20.56 24.63 1.47
CA SER A 84 -22.00 24.39 1.61
C SER A 84 -22.26 23.07 2.33
N SER A 85 -21.54 22.01 1.95
CA SER A 85 -21.61 20.70 2.61
C SER A 85 -21.14 20.76 4.06
N ASP A 86 -20.03 21.46 4.36
CA ASP A 86 -19.51 21.60 5.72
C ASP A 86 -20.50 22.37 6.62
N ARG A 87 -21.19 23.38 6.08
CA ARG A 87 -22.23 24.13 6.81
C ARG A 87 -23.48 23.30 7.05
N ASN A 88 -23.91 22.55 6.05
CA ASN A 88 -25.17 21.83 6.12
C ASN A 88 -25.00 20.46 6.78
N GLY A 89 -23.81 19.86 6.73
CA GLY A 89 -23.42 18.64 7.42
C GLY A 89 -24.34 17.42 7.21
N PRO A 90 -23.98 16.26 7.75
CA PRO A 90 -24.89 15.11 7.81
C PRO A 90 -26.08 15.32 8.78
N ARG A 91 -26.04 16.38 9.61
CA ARG A 91 -27.11 16.78 10.54
C ARG A 91 -28.01 17.90 10.00
N GLY A 92 -27.97 18.17 8.68
CA GLY A 92 -28.66 19.29 8.04
C GLY A 92 -30.19 19.21 8.08
N HIS A 93 -30.75 18.05 8.38
CA HIS A 93 -32.15 17.90 8.72
C HIS A 93 -32.35 18.17 10.22
N ARG A 94 -32.17 19.43 10.64
CA ARG A 94 -32.81 19.87 11.88
C ARG A 94 -34.31 19.91 11.61
N ASP A 95 -35.10 19.31 12.49
CA ASP A 95 -36.56 19.39 12.40
C ASP A 95 -36.96 20.86 12.18
N PRO A 96 -37.81 21.16 11.17
CA PRO A 96 -38.29 22.51 10.95
C PRO A 96 -38.91 23.03 12.23
N PHE A 97 -38.74 24.33 12.48
CA PHE A 97 -39.09 24.99 13.74
C PHE A 97 -40.48 24.61 14.27
N LEU A 98 -41.46 24.50 13.36
CA LEU A 98 -42.83 24.11 13.68
C LEU A 98 -42.93 22.65 14.18
N GLN A 99 -42.24 21.70 13.54
CA GLN A 99 -42.22 20.31 13.99
C GLN A 99 -41.54 20.17 15.35
N ARG A 100 -40.54 21.02 15.65
CA ARG A 100 -39.89 21.06 16.96
C ARG A 100 -40.81 21.60 18.06
N LEU A 101 -41.67 22.57 17.75
CA LEU A 101 -42.58 23.19 18.71
C LEU A 101 -43.76 22.28 19.07
N PHE A 102 -44.22 21.48 18.12
CA PHE A 102 -45.35 20.55 18.32
C PHE A 102 -44.92 19.09 18.53
N ARG A 103 -43.62 18.83 18.79
CA ARG A 103 -43.16 17.48 19.11
C ARG A 103 -43.67 17.12 20.52
N LYS A 104 -44.80 16.41 20.56
CA LYS A 104 -45.36 15.82 21.77
C LYS A 104 -44.30 14.92 22.42
N HIS A 105 -44.07 15.12 23.72
CA HIS A 105 -43.28 14.22 24.55
C HIS A 105 -44.00 12.87 24.74
#